data_AF-A0A6A8A9Z7-F1
#
_entry.id   AF-A0A6A8A9Z7-F1
#
_cell.length_a   1.000
_cell.length_b   1.000
_cell.length_c   1.000
_cell.angle_alpha   90.00
_cell.angle_beta   90.00
_cell.angle_gamma   90.00
#
_symmetry.space_group_name_H-M   'P 1'
#
loop_
_entity.id
_entity.type
_entity.pdbx_description
1 polymer ?
#
loop_
_entity_poly.entity_id
_entity_poly.type
_entity_poly.pdbx_seq_one_letter_code
_entity_poly.pdbx_strand_id
1 'polypeptide(L)'
;MRHYDDEAHPPFELPVSFYYEGNPVGAFEDGVMPTVPGTYRYMPFRGVGNFWMGQALGEGRTVFCTYPQGASTIRFQLIARHADRTLVLDNFSAVDGE
;
A
#
# COMPACT_ATOMS: atom_id res chain seq x y z
N MET A 1 5.42 -1.75 -43.98
CA MET A 1 5.14 -2.57 -42.79
C MET A 1 6.13 -2.12 -41.73
N ARG A 2 5.72 -1.33 -40.73
CA ARG A 2 6.65 -0.77 -39.75
C ARG A 2 7.06 -1.88 -38.78
N HIS A 3 8.36 -2.14 -38.71
CA HIS A 3 8.98 -2.88 -37.62
C HIS A 3 8.62 -2.14 -36.32
N TYR A 4 7.88 -2.79 -35.45
CA TYR A 4 7.85 -2.41 -34.04
C TYR A 4 9.06 -3.11 -33.44
N ASP A 5 10.12 -2.34 -33.19
CA ASP A 5 11.24 -2.78 -32.40
C ASP A 5 10.74 -3.25 -31.04
N ASP A 6 11.13 -4.49 -30.72
CA ASP A 6 10.95 -5.22 -29.48
C ASP A 6 11.80 -4.56 -28.38
N GLU A 7 11.54 -3.28 -28.09
CA GLU A 7 12.07 -2.64 -26.88
C GLU A 7 11.28 -3.20 -25.71
N ALA A 8 11.85 -4.23 -25.09
CA ALA A 8 11.44 -4.82 -23.84
C ALA A 8 10.87 -3.76 -22.90
N HIS A 9 9.54 -3.64 -22.90
CA HIS A 9 8.85 -2.94 -21.84
C HIS A 9 9.21 -3.72 -20.59
N PRO A 10 9.85 -3.12 -19.56
CA PRO A 10 9.87 -3.79 -18.27
C PRO A 10 8.41 -4.12 -17.96
N PRO A 11 8.09 -5.33 -17.47
CA PRO A 11 6.72 -5.64 -17.08
C PRO A 11 6.31 -4.50 -16.17
N PHE A 12 5.25 -3.76 -16.54
CA PHE A 12 4.71 -2.73 -15.66
C PHE A 12 4.41 -3.45 -14.34
N GLU A 13 5.32 -3.36 -13.37
CA GLU A 13 5.11 -3.91 -12.05
C GLU A 13 3.93 -3.12 -11.51
N LEU A 14 2.75 -3.74 -11.59
CA LEU A 14 1.54 -3.12 -11.11
C LEU A 14 1.80 -2.70 -9.66
N PRO A 15 1.50 -1.44 -9.30
CA PRO A 15 1.84 -0.95 -7.99
C PRO A 15 1.15 -1.85 -6.96
N VAL A 16 1.96 -2.47 -6.09
CA VAL A 16 1.46 -3.47 -5.15
C VAL A 16 0.53 -2.77 -4.17
N SER A 17 -0.70 -3.27 -4.13
CA SER A 17 -1.75 -2.70 -3.29
C SER A 17 -1.55 -3.12 -1.83
N PHE A 18 -1.98 -2.26 -0.91
CA PHE A 18 -2.10 -2.60 0.50
C PHE A 18 -3.57 -2.66 0.92
N TYR A 19 -3.80 -3.40 1.99
CA TYR A 19 -5.11 -3.86 2.42
C TYR A 19 -5.34 -3.50 3.89
N TYR A 20 -6.58 -3.14 4.22
CA TYR A 20 -7.07 -2.97 5.58
C TYR A 20 -8.19 -3.99 5.80
N GLU A 21 -8.05 -4.86 6.80
CA GLU A 21 -9.01 -5.96 7.07
C GLU A 21 -9.36 -6.76 5.80
N GLY A 22 -8.34 -7.09 4.99
CA GLY A 22 -8.51 -7.82 3.72
C GLY A 22 -9.09 -7.01 2.55
N ASN A 23 -9.47 -5.75 2.77
CA ASN A 23 -10.04 -4.89 1.73
C ASN A 23 -8.96 -3.97 1.14
N PRO A 24 -8.85 -3.86 -0.20
CA PRO A 24 -7.84 -3.02 -0.82
C PRO A 24 -8.09 -1.54 -0.51
N VAL A 25 -7.04 -0.84 -0.11
CA VAL A 25 -7.09 0.58 0.27
C VAL A 25 -6.50 1.47 -0.81
N GLY A 26 -5.38 1.05 -1.39
CA GLY A 26 -4.60 1.85 -2.33
C GLY A 26 -3.28 1.17 -2.63
N ALA A 27 -2.42 1.87 -3.37
CA ALA A 27 -1.08 1.42 -3.68
C ALA A 27 -0.06 2.54 -3.45
N PHE A 28 1.17 2.22 -3.08
CA PHE A 28 2.22 3.22 -2.90
C PHE A 28 2.66 3.80 -4.24
N GLU A 29 2.94 5.11 -4.27
CA GLU A 29 3.44 5.76 -5.49
C GLU A 29 4.91 5.33 -5.75
N ASP A 30 5.36 5.49 -7.00
CA ASP A 30 6.73 5.20 -7.45
C ASP A 30 7.19 3.72 -7.34
N GLY A 31 6.27 2.79 -7.10
CA GLY A 31 6.56 1.35 -7.02
C GLY A 31 7.39 0.95 -5.79
N VAL A 32 7.59 1.87 -4.85
CA VAL A 32 8.39 1.63 -3.64
C VAL A 32 7.49 1.10 -2.53
N MET A 33 7.74 -0.13 -2.08
CA MET A 33 7.04 -0.73 -0.94
C MET A 33 7.75 -0.36 0.37
N PRO A 34 7.10 0.40 1.27
CA PRO A 34 7.72 0.85 2.52
C PRO A 34 8.04 -0.33 3.44
N THR A 35 9.30 -0.48 3.83
CA THR A 35 9.73 -1.51 4.82
C THR A 35 10.16 -0.91 6.15
N VAL A 36 10.15 0.42 6.26
CA VAL A 36 10.61 1.15 7.45
C VAL A 36 9.60 2.24 7.82
N PRO A 37 9.57 2.68 9.09
CA PRO A 37 8.75 3.82 9.52
C PRO A 37 9.06 5.09 8.73
N GLY A 38 8.02 5.87 8.43
CA GLY A 38 8.18 7.10 7.65
C GLY A 38 6.89 7.63 7.03
N THR A 39 7.06 8.62 6.15
CA THR A 39 5.96 9.24 5.41
C THR A 39 6.02 8.86 3.93
N TYR A 40 4.92 8.35 3.40
CA TYR A 40 4.85 7.78 2.06
C TYR A 40 3.66 8.30 1.28
N ARG A 41 3.86 8.56 -0.01
CA ARG A 41 2.76 8.87 -0.93
C ARG A 41 2.06 7.60 -1.39
N TYR A 42 0.76 7.71 -1.58
CA TYR A 42 -0.04 6.59 -2.07
C TYR A 42 -1.16 7.07 -2.99
N MET A 43 -1.61 6.19 -3.87
CA MET A 43 -2.81 6.35 -4.65
C MET A 43 -3.98 5.67 -3.94
N PRO A 44 -4.96 6.42 -3.40
CA PRO A 44 -6.11 5.82 -2.76
C PRO A 44 -7.04 5.17 -3.78
N PHE A 45 -7.52 3.97 -3.47
CA PHE A 45 -8.63 3.37 -4.19
C PHE A 45 -9.96 3.89 -3.63
N ARG A 46 -10.91 4.16 -4.53
CA ARG A 46 -12.27 4.57 -4.16
C ARG A 46 -13.09 3.33 -3.81
N GLY A 47 -12.79 2.72 -2.66
CA GLY A 47 -13.42 1.48 -2.20
C GLY A 47 -13.63 1.44 -0.69
N VAL A 48 -14.31 0.38 -0.25
CA VAL A 48 -14.68 0.19 1.17
C VAL A 48 -13.47 0.13 2.10
N GLY A 49 -12.35 -0.46 1.66
CA GLY A 49 -11.12 -0.53 2.46
C GLY A 49 -10.61 0.85 2.84
N ASN A 50 -10.48 1.76 1.87
CA ASN A 50 -10.02 3.13 2.12
C ASN A 50 -11.01 3.96 2.95
N PHE A 51 -12.31 3.72 2.79
CA PHE A 51 -13.33 4.35 3.62
C PHE A 51 -13.23 3.91 5.08
N TRP A 52 -13.25 2.60 5.34
CA TRP A 52 -13.22 2.05 6.69
C TRP A 52 -11.90 2.30 7.41
N MET A 53 -10.76 2.18 6.71
CA MET A 53 -9.46 2.55 7.24
C MET A 53 -9.44 4.04 7.67
N GLY A 54 -10.00 4.92 6.85
CA GLY A 54 -10.10 6.35 7.18
C GLY A 54 -11.01 6.64 8.37
N GLN A 55 -12.15 5.96 8.47
CA GLN A 55 -13.07 6.06 9.61
C GLN A 55 -12.40 5.57 10.91
N ALA A 56 -11.82 4.36 10.90
CA ALA A 56 -11.15 3.80 12.07
C ALA A 56 -10.02 4.72 12.58
N LEU A 57 -9.25 5.31 11.66
CA LEU A 57 -8.21 6.27 12.01
C LEU A 57 -8.79 7.57 12.61
N GLY A 58 -9.90 8.07 12.06
CA GLY A 58 -10.61 9.25 12.58
C GLY A 58 -11.24 9.03 13.96
N GLU A 59 -11.59 7.79 14.29
CA GLU A 59 -12.06 7.35 15.62
C GLU A 59 -10.91 7.17 16.62
N GLY A 60 -9.65 7.34 16.20
CA GLY A 60 -8.48 7.14 17.06
C GLY A 60 -8.15 5.66 17.32
N ARG A 61 -8.68 4.74 16.51
CA ARG A 61 -8.36 3.31 16.61
C ARG A 61 -6.96 3.05 16.06
N THR A 62 -6.30 2.03 16.60
CA THR A 62 -5.06 1.51 16.02
C THR A 62 -5.36 0.78 14.72
N VAL A 63 -4.86 1.29 13.60
CA VAL A 63 -5.07 0.76 12.27
C VAL A 63 -3.83 0.00 11.81
N PHE A 64 -4.00 -1.27 11.44
CA PHE A 64 -2.95 -2.06 10.81
C PHE A 64 -3.36 -2.46 9.40
N CYS A 65 -2.43 -2.30 8.48
CA CYS A 65 -2.60 -2.65 7.08
C CYS A 65 -1.55 -3.70 6.68
N THR A 66 -1.79 -4.37 5.56
CA THR A 66 -0.88 -5.38 5.03
C THR A 66 -0.64 -5.23 3.53
N TYR A 67 0.50 -5.70 3.04
CA TYR A 67 0.74 -5.90 1.62
C TYR A 67 1.60 -7.15 1.39
N PRO A 68 1.45 -7.84 0.25
CA PRO A 68 2.30 -8.99 -0.08
C PRO A 68 3.71 -8.54 -0.51
N GLN A 69 4.75 -9.21 -0.02
CA GLN A 69 6.14 -9.00 -0.43
C GLN A 69 6.84 -10.35 -0.61
N GLY A 70 6.97 -10.78 -1.87
CA GLY A 70 7.50 -12.11 -2.18
C GLY A 70 6.62 -13.21 -1.59
N ALA A 71 7.20 -14.09 -0.78
CA ALA A 71 6.50 -15.18 -0.10
C ALA A 71 5.87 -14.77 1.25
N SER A 72 6.14 -13.56 1.73
CA SER A 72 5.68 -13.07 3.03
C SER A 72 4.63 -11.97 2.88
N THR A 73 3.91 -11.69 3.95
CA THR A 73 3.07 -10.50 4.04
C THR A 73 3.73 -9.52 5.00
N ILE A 74 3.82 -8.24 4.61
CA ILE A 74 4.26 -7.19 5.52
C ILE A 74 3.03 -6.59 6.17
N ARG A 75 3.06 -6.51 7.50
CA ARG A 75 2.08 -5.80 8.33
C ARG A 75 2.72 -4.52 8.83
N PHE A 76 1.97 -3.42 8.79
CA PHE A 76 2.42 -2.11 9.26
C PHE A 76 1.28 -1.35 9.92
N GLN A 77 1.62 -0.46 10.83
CA GLN A 77 0.68 0.44 11.48
C GLN A 77 0.51 1.72 10.69
N LEU A 78 -0.73 2.13 10.49
CA LEU A 78 -1.07 3.45 9.96
C LEU A 78 -1.24 4.44 11.12
N ILE A 79 -0.37 5.43 11.18
CA ILE A 79 -0.37 6.46 12.23
C ILE A 79 -1.23 7.66 11.83
N ALA A 80 -1.08 8.12 10.58
CA ALA A 80 -1.82 9.27 10.07
C ALA A 80 -2.09 9.15 8.57
N ARG A 81 -3.17 9.77 8.12
CA ARG A 81 -3.52 9.95 6.71
C ARG A 81 -3.80 11.42 6.48
N HIS A 82 -3.12 12.00 5.51
CA HIS A 82 -3.24 13.41 5.16
C HIS A 82 -4.00 13.61 3.85
N ALA A 83 -4.55 14.81 3.65
CA ALA A 83 -5.33 15.16 2.46
C ALA A 83 -4.48 15.23 1.18
N ASP A 84 -3.17 15.40 1.30
CA ASP A 84 -2.20 15.51 0.20
C ASP A 84 -1.73 14.14 -0.34
N ARG A 85 -2.46 13.06 0.00
CA ARG A 85 -2.14 11.68 -0.37
C ARG A 85 -0.87 11.15 0.28
N THR A 86 -0.53 11.62 1.48
CA THR A 86 0.53 11.04 2.30
C THR A 86 -0.01 10.24 3.48
N LEU A 87 0.70 9.15 3.82
CA LEU A 87 0.47 8.30 4.98
C LEU A 87 1.70 8.33 5.87
N VAL A 88 1.49 8.35 7.19
CA VAL A 88 2.55 8.13 8.18
C VAL A 88 2.45 6.70 8.66
N LEU A 89 3.53 5.94 8.51
CA LEU A 89 3.59 4.51 8.76
C LEU A 89 4.61 4.20 9.85
N ASP A 90 4.34 3.16 10.64
CA ASP A 90 5.25 2.67 11.68
C ASP A 90 5.06 1.16 11.91
N ASN A 91 5.83 0.58 12.84
CA ASN A 91 5.64 -0.76 13.40
C ASN A 91 5.51 -1.85 12.32
N PHE A 92 6.52 -1.92 11.45
CA PHE A 92 6.61 -2.90 10.38
C PHE A 92 7.03 -4.27 10.93
N SER A 93 6.32 -5.31 10.49
CA SER A 93 6.63 -6.70 10.83
C SER A 93 6.30 -7.61 9.66
N ALA A 94 7.18 -8.56 9.35
CA ALA A 94 6.81 -9.68 8.49
C ALA A 94 5.85 -10.61 9.24
N VAL A 95 4.79 -11.00 8.57
CA VAL A 95 3.89 -12.09 8.99
C VAL A 95 4.06 -13.20 7.96
N ASP A 96 4.59 -14.33 8.41
CA ASP A 96 4.65 -15.56 7.63
C ASP A 96 3.21 -16.05 7.43
N GLY A 97 2.87 -16.39 6.19
CA GLY A 97 1.61 -17.07 5.91
C GLY A 97 1.68 -18.47 6.50
N GLU A 98 0.91 -18.73 7.56
CA GLU A 98 0.61 -20.10 8.02
C GLU A 98 -0.03 -20.95 6.90
#